data_AF-A0AB39N1H2-F1
#
_entry.id   AF-A0AB39N1H2-F1
#
_cell.length_a   1.000
_cell.length_b   1.000
_cell.length_c   1.000
_cell.angle_alpha   90.00
_cell.angle_beta   90.00
_cell.angle_gamma   90.00
#
_symmetry.space_group_name_H-M   'P 1'
#
loop_
_entity.id
_entity.type
_entity.pdbx_description
1 polymer ?
#
loop_
_entity_poly.entity_id
_entity_poly.type
_entity_poly.pdbx_seq_one_letter_code
_entity_poly.pdbx_strand_id
1 'polypeptide(L)'
;MTWTADDKVIVEKGEHAGKRGRVVSVNSGGLYPNYVKVYGSVVRYVWYRDNELKPVAKEAPAKVGDVINHPGHYTWLPNGLEVIDLTEHMNFNRGNAVKYLARAGRKSKATELEDLKKARWYIQREISRLEKA
;
A
#
# COMPACT_ATOMS: atom_id res chain seq x y z
N MET A 1 11.24 -18.97 16.19
CA MET A 1 10.36 -17.80 16.05
C MET A 1 8.93 -18.31 16.10
N THR A 2 8.07 -17.76 16.96
CA THR A 2 6.69 -18.24 17.10
C THR A 2 5.76 -17.35 16.30
N TRP A 3 5.01 -17.93 15.37
CA TRP A 3 3.98 -17.21 14.62
C TRP A 3 2.73 -16.98 15.48
N THR A 4 2.01 -15.92 15.14
CA THR A 4 0.71 -15.58 15.71
C THR A 4 -0.32 -15.40 14.60
N ALA A 5 -1.60 -15.48 14.94
CA ALA A 5 -2.65 -15.18 13.99
C ALA A 5 -2.48 -13.74 13.45
N ASP A 6 -2.82 -13.56 12.17
CA ASP A 6 -2.67 -12.32 11.39
C ASP A 6 -1.25 -11.88 11.02
N ASP A 7 -0.21 -12.61 11.43
CA ASP A 7 1.16 -12.34 10.99
C ASP A 7 1.28 -12.38 9.46
N LYS A 8 1.91 -11.36 8.90
CA LYS A 8 2.22 -11.28 7.47
C LYS A 8 3.49 -12.07 7.19
N VAL A 9 3.41 -13.00 6.25
CA VAL A 9 4.51 -13.92 5.92
C VAL A 9 4.80 -13.96 4.43
N ILE A 10 6.03 -14.32 4.08
CA ILE A 10 6.46 -14.70 2.73
C ILE A 10 6.79 -16.18 2.77
N VAL A 11 6.21 -16.94 1.85
CA VAL A 11 6.54 -18.36 1.69
C VAL A 11 7.89 -18.49 1.00
N GLU A 12 8.80 -19.27 1.59
CA GLU A 12 10.16 -19.44 1.10
C GLU A 12 10.34 -20.61 0.15
N LYS A 13 9.55 -21.66 0.35
CA LYS A 13 9.78 -22.99 -0.24
C LYS A 13 8.49 -23.56 -0.81
N GLY A 14 8.64 -24.51 -1.72
CA GLY A 14 7.53 -25.21 -2.37
C GLY A 14 6.87 -24.40 -3.48
N GLU A 15 5.69 -24.85 -3.90
CA GLU A 15 4.92 -24.30 -5.04
C GLU A 15 4.62 -22.80 -4.89
N HIS A 16 4.53 -22.32 -3.66
CA HIS A 16 4.13 -20.94 -3.35
C HIS A 16 5.31 -20.03 -2.98
N ALA A 17 6.55 -20.46 -3.25
CA ALA A 17 7.74 -19.66 -2.97
C ALA A 17 7.64 -18.23 -3.56
N GLY A 18 7.98 -17.24 -2.74
CA GLY A 18 7.89 -15.82 -3.05
C GLY A 18 6.50 -15.21 -2.91
N LYS A 19 5.44 -15.99 -2.65
CA LYS A 19 4.09 -15.46 -2.42
C LYS A 19 3.94 -14.92 -1.00
N ARG A 20 3.20 -13.82 -0.89
CA ARG A 20 2.79 -13.26 0.40
C ARG A 20 1.58 -14.02 0.94
N GLY A 21 1.52 -14.16 2.26
CA GLY A 21 0.40 -14.77 2.94
C GLY A 21 0.14 -14.14 4.31
N ARG A 22 -0.93 -14.61 4.95
CA ARG A 22 -1.28 -14.26 6.33
C ARG A 22 -1.54 -15.52 7.13
N VAL A 23 -0.93 -15.62 8.31
CA VAL A 23 -1.19 -16.71 9.25
C VAL A 23 -2.64 -16.60 9.73
N VAL A 24 -3.40 -17.67 9.56
CA VAL A 24 -4.80 -17.81 9.96
C VAL A 24 -4.89 -18.43 11.34
N SER A 25 -4.13 -19.49 11.58
CA SER A 25 -4.06 -20.16 12.88
C SER A 25 -2.72 -20.87 13.05
N VAL A 26 -2.35 -21.09 14.31
CA VAL A 26 -1.13 -21.80 14.70
C VAL A 26 -1.52 -22.95 15.62
N ASN A 27 -1.05 -24.15 15.29
CA ASN A 27 -1.24 -25.35 16.08
C ASN A 27 0.12 -25.86 16.58
N SER A 28 0.44 -25.51 17.82
CA SER A 28 1.76 -25.63 18.47
C SER A 28 2.30 -27.07 18.65
N GLY A 29 1.66 -28.09 18.06
CA GLY A 29 2.05 -29.49 18.18
C GLY A 29 2.18 -30.25 16.85
N GLY A 30 1.97 -29.60 15.70
CA GLY A 30 2.04 -30.24 14.37
C GLY A 30 3.37 -30.05 13.65
N LEU A 31 3.73 -30.98 12.76
CA LEU A 31 4.90 -30.83 11.87
C LEU A 31 4.77 -29.60 10.95
N TYR A 32 3.54 -29.23 10.61
CA TYR A 32 3.19 -28.02 9.88
C TYR A 32 2.25 -27.20 10.76
N PRO A 33 2.77 -26.41 11.71
CA PRO A 33 1.95 -25.78 12.72
C PRO A 33 1.21 -24.54 12.18
N ASN A 34 1.60 -23.99 11.02
CA ASN A 34 1.12 -22.67 10.57
C ASN A 34 0.13 -22.80 9.41
N TYR A 35 -1.15 -22.50 9.66
CA TYR A 35 -2.16 -22.43 8.61
C TYR A 35 -2.15 -21.04 7.98
N VAL A 36 -1.81 -20.93 6.70
CA VAL A 36 -1.56 -19.64 6.03
C VAL A 36 -2.50 -19.47 4.84
N LYS A 37 -3.14 -18.31 4.77
CA LYS A 37 -3.85 -17.82 3.59
C LYS A 37 -2.84 -17.16 2.65
N VAL A 38 -2.57 -17.78 1.51
CA VAL A 38 -1.59 -17.34 0.51
C VAL A 38 -2.30 -16.58 -0.61
N TYR A 39 -1.71 -15.44 -1.00
CA TYR A 39 -2.24 -14.57 -2.05
C TYR A 39 -1.50 -14.79 -3.38
N GLY A 40 -2.25 -15.01 -4.45
CA GLY A 40 -1.77 -15.18 -5.82
C GLY A 40 -2.92 -14.94 -6.82
N SER A 41 -2.84 -15.51 -8.02
CA SER A 41 -3.97 -15.48 -8.98
C SER A 41 -5.22 -16.16 -8.42
N VAL A 42 -5.03 -17.12 -7.51
CA VAL A 42 -6.07 -17.77 -6.71
C VAL A 42 -5.62 -17.76 -5.26
N VAL A 43 -6.53 -17.51 -4.33
CA VAL A 43 -6.27 -17.60 -2.89
C VAL A 43 -6.20 -19.07 -2.49
N ARG A 44 -5.14 -19.45 -1.79
CA ARG A 44 -4.94 -20.82 -1.26
C ARG A 44 -4.82 -20.78 0.25
N TYR A 45 -5.17 -21.88 0.89
CA TYR A 45 -4.99 -22.09 2.32
C TYR A 45 -4.14 -23.33 2.52
N VAL A 46 -2.96 -23.16 3.10
CA VAL A 46 -1.93 -24.21 3.14
C VAL A 46 -1.24 -24.21 4.49
N TRP A 47 -0.86 -25.39 4.97
CA TRP A 47 -0.08 -25.56 6.20
C TRP A 47 1.42 -25.51 5.90
N TYR A 48 2.17 -24.79 6.73
CA TYR A 48 3.62 -24.58 6.57
C TYR A 48 4.39 -24.89 7.85
N ARG A 49 5.65 -25.29 7.67
CA ARG A 49 6.65 -25.37 8.74
C ARG A 49 7.19 -23.98 9.06
N ASP A 50 7.77 -23.83 10.25
CA ASP A 50 8.37 -22.56 10.66
C ASP A 50 9.51 -22.11 9.75
N ASN A 51 10.28 -23.06 9.19
CA ASN A 51 11.43 -22.80 8.30
C ASN A 51 11.05 -22.67 6.81
N GLU A 52 9.76 -22.54 6.52
CA GLU A 52 9.21 -22.28 5.18
C GLU A 52 8.58 -20.89 5.08
N LEU A 53 8.56 -20.12 6.17
CA LEU A 53 7.97 -18.79 6.26
C LEU A 53 9.02 -17.77 6.71
N LYS A 54 9.06 -16.62 6.04
CA LYS A 54 9.76 -15.42 6.56
C LYS A 54 8.75 -14.39 7.01
N PRO A 55 9.06 -13.59 8.04
CA PRO A 55 8.23 -12.46 8.37
C PRO A 55 8.33 -11.47 7.21
N VAL A 56 7.18 -10.98 6.73
CA VAL A 56 7.19 -9.71 6.01
C VAL A 56 7.63 -8.71 7.06
N ALA A 57 8.77 -8.05 6.86
CA ALA A 57 9.21 -6.96 7.73
C ALA A 57 7.97 -6.10 7.99
N LYS A 58 7.62 -5.90 9.27
CA LYS A 58 6.57 -4.94 9.62
C LYS A 58 6.99 -3.66 8.92
N GLU A 59 6.23 -3.25 7.89
CA GLU A 59 6.28 -1.88 7.42
C GLU A 59 6.19 -1.07 8.71
N ALA A 60 7.24 -0.28 8.98
CA ALA A 60 7.28 0.53 10.19
C ALA A 60 5.91 1.20 10.29
N PRO A 61 5.23 1.16 11.46
CA PRO A 61 3.97 1.85 11.60
C PRO A 61 4.19 3.24 11.02
N ALA A 62 3.36 3.63 10.03
CA ALA A 62 3.49 4.91 9.35
C ALA A 62 3.77 5.96 10.42
N LYS A 63 4.97 6.58 10.38
CA LYS A 63 5.44 7.49 11.43
C LYS A 63 4.31 8.44 11.79
N VAL A 64 3.75 8.27 12.98
CA VAL A 64 2.76 9.19 13.50
C VAL A 64 3.48 10.53 13.68
N GLY A 65 3.14 11.52 12.84
CA GLY A 65 3.38 12.93 13.16
C GLY A 65 4.35 13.73 12.30
N ASP A 66 4.99 13.17 11.26
CA ASP A 66 5.76 14.02 10.34
C ASP A 66 4.85 14.63 9.27
N VAL A 67 4.14 15.69 9.65
CA VAL A 67 3.22 16.43 8.77
C VAL A 67 3.94 17.16 7.63
N ILE A 68 5.27 17.22 7.66
CA ILE A 68 6.09 17.93 6.67
C ILE A 68 6.65 16.92 5.66
N ASN A 69 7.40 15.92 6.12
CA ASN A 69 8.14 15.03 5.23
C ASN A 69 7.32 13.80 4.80
N HIS A 70 6.42 13.30 5.64
CA HIS A 70 5.63 12.10 5.34
C HIS A 70 4.15 12.25 5.72
N PRO A 71 3.40 13.18 5.10
CA PRO A 71 2.03 13.44 5.49
C PRO A 71 1.17 12.19 5.22
N GLY A 72 0.45 11.71 6.24
CA GLY A 72 -0.32 10.46 6.15
C GLY A 72 -1.36 10.39 5.02
N HIS A 73 -1.78 11.54 4.47
CA HIS A 73 -2.68 11.61 3.33
C HIS A 73 -1.98 11.46 1.96
N TYR A 74 -0.66 11.26 1.93
CA TYR A 74 0.16 11.03 0.73
C TYR A 74 1.00 9.74 0.77
N THR A 75 1.03 9.02 1.90
CA THR A 75 1.87 7.82 2.12
C THR A 75 1.08 6.50 2.08
N TRP A 76 -0.14 6.53 1.53
CA TRP A 76 -1.06 5.39 1.54
C TRP A 76 -0.95 4.49 0.30
N LEU A 77 -0.12 4.85 -0.67
CA LEU A 77 0.02 4.07 -1.90
C LEU A 77 0.70 2.72 -1.59
N PRO A 78 0.41 1.67 -2.39
CA PRO A 78 1.01 0.36 -2.18
C PRO A 78 2.54 0.40 -2.19
N ASN A 79 3.16 -0.49 -1.41
CA ASN A 79 4.62 -0.71 -1.37
C ASN A 79 5.45 0.49 -0.88
N GLY A 80 4.85 1.42 -0.13
CA GLY A 80 5.58 2.56 0.44
C GLY A 80 5.88 3.69 -0.55
N LEU A 81 5.22 3.67 -1.72
CA LEU A 81 5.27 4.78 -2.66
C LEU A 81 4.59 6.01 -2.05
N GLU A 82 5.15 7.19 -2.30
CA GLU A 82 4.54 8.45 -1.93
C GLU A 82 4.01 9.20 -3.15
N VAL A 83 3.03 10.08 -2.92
CA VAL A 83 2.49 10.92 -4.00
C VAL A 83 3.57 11.84 -4.59
N ILE A 84 4.60 12.20 -3.82
CA ILE A 84 5.73 13.00 -4.34
C ILE A 84 6.54 12.23 -5.38
N ASP A 85 6.81 10.94 -5.15
CA ASP A 85 7.55 10.06 -6.08
C ASP A 85 6.90 9.97 -7.46
N LEU A 86 5.56 10.09 -7.51
CA LEU A 86 4.82 10.12 -8.77
C LEU A 86 4.81 11.53 -9.39
N THR A 87 4.57 12.55 -8.58
CA THR A 87 4.27 13.90 -9.07
C THR A 87 5.52 14.71 -9.42
N GLU A 88 6.70 14.34 -8.95
CA GLU A 88 7.97 14.98 -9.31
C GLU A 88 8.33 14.82 -10.80
N HIS A 89 7.84 13.75 -11.44
CA HIS A 89 8.04 13.49 -12.86
C HIS A 89 7.00 14.17 -13.77
N MET A 90 6.14 15.02 -13.20
CA MET A 90 5.06 15.69 -13.91
C MET A 90 5.30 17.19 -13.99
N ASN A 91 4.69 17.84 -14.99
CA ASN A 91 4.64 19.29 -14.98
C ASN A 91 3.76 19.80 -13.83
N PHE A 92 3.92 21.09 -13.49
CA PHE A 92 3.24 21.71 -12.36
C PHE A 92 1.72 21.47 -12.34
N ASN A 93 1.05 21.56 -13.49
CA ASN A 93 -0.40 21.38 -13.54
C ASN A 93 -0.80 19.92 -13.28
N ARG A 94 -0.16 18.97 -13.97
CA ARG A 94 -0.45 17.53 -13.84
C ARG A 94 -0.11 17.01 -12.45
N GLY A 95 1.04 17.38 -11.91
CA GLY A 95 1.48 17.00 -10.56
C GLY A 95 0.51 17.50 -9.49
N ASN A 96 0.06 18.75 -9.58
CA ASN A 96 -0.95 19.26 -8.64
C ASN A 96 -2.29 18.54 -8.77
N ALA A 97 -2.74 18.24 -10.00
CA ALA A 97 -3.98 17.49 -10.19
C ALA A 97 -3.93 16.11 -9.52
N VAL A 98 -2.86 15.34 -9.76
CA VAL A 98 -2.64 14.03 -9.13
C VAL A 98 -2.54 14.14 -7.61
N LYS A 99 -1.84 15.16 -7.10
CA LYS A 99 -1.77 15.43 -5.66
C LYS A 99 -3.14 15.60 -5.02
N TYR A 100 -4.03 16.41 -5.62
CA TYR A 100 -5.38 16.61 -5.07
C TYR A 100 -6.26 15.36 -5.23
N LEU A 101 -6.14 14.61 -6.32
CA LEU A 101 -6.83 13.33 -6.48
C LEU A 101 -6.41 12.33 -5.40
N ALA A 102 -5.12 12.23 -5.12
CA ALA A 102 -4.61 11.31 -4.11
C ALA A 102 -4.98 11.73 -2.68
N ARG A 103 -5.24 13.02 -2.45
CA ARG A 103 -5.61 13.58 -1.14
C ARG A 103 -7.12 13.50 -0.84
N ALA A 104 -7.96 13.53 -1.87
CA ALA A 104 -9.41 13.60 -1.74
C ALA A 104 -9.95 12.47 -0.82
N GLY A 105 -10.73 12.85 0.20
CA GLY A 105 -11.30 11.92 1.17
C GLY A 105 -10.32 11.36 2.20
N ARG A 106 -9.01 11.58 2.03
CA ARG A 106 -7.96 11.08 2.93
C ARG A 106 -7.45 12.10 3.94
N LYS A 107 -7.42 13.38 3.57
CA LYS A 107 -7.16 14.45 4.56
C LYS A 107 -8.35 14.58 5.52
N SER A 108 -9.56 14.68 4.96
CA SER A 108 -10.83 14.55 5.68
C SER A 108 -11.96 14.35 4.67
N LYS A 109 -13.05 13.67 5.06
CA LYS A 109 -14.24 13.54 4.20
C LYS A 109 -14.84 14.90 3.82
N ALA A 110 -14.76 15.87 4.72
CA ALA A 110 -15.28 17.23 4.50
C ALA A 110 -14.54 17.98 3.37
N THR A 111 -13.29 17.63 3.08
CA THR A 111 -12.47 18.30 2.05
C THR A 111 -12.44 17.58 0.71
N GLU A 112 -13.10 16.43 0.59
CA GLU A 112 -13.08 15.60 -0.61
C GLU A 112 -13.58 16.35 -1.86
N LEU A 113 -14.75 16.99 -1.76
CA LEU A 113 -15.32 17.77 -2.87
C LEU A 113 -14.42 18.95 -3.26
N GLU A 114 -13.79 19.61 -2.29
CA GLU A 114 -12.88 20.73 -2.55
C GLU A 114 -11.63 20.25 -3.29
N ASP A 115 -11.06 19.10 -2.88
CA ASP A 115 -9.90 18.50 -3.53
C ASP A 115 -10.22 18.08 -4.96
N LEU A 116 -11.37 17.46 -5.21
CA LEU A 116 -11.81 17.12 -6.57
C LEU A 116 -11.99 18.37 -7.45
N LYS A 117 -12.56 19.46 -6.90
CA LYS A 117 -12.69 20.74 -7.62
C LYS A 117 -11.32 21.34 -7.95
N LYS A 118 -10.35 21.26 -7.04
CA LYS A 118 -8.96 21.71 -7.29
C LYS A 118 -8.27 20.88 -8.36
N ALA A 119 -8.39 19.55 -8.29
CA ALA A 119 -7.84 18.65 -9.31
C ALA A 119 -8.37 19.01 -10.70
N ARG A 120 -9.69 19.18 -10.84
CA ARG A 120 -10.34 19.61 -12.08
C ARG A 120 -9.77 20.94 -12.59
N TRP A 121 -9.60 21.93 -11.71
CA TRP A 121 -9.06 23.24 -12.09
C TRP A 121 -7.65 23.13 -12.69
N TYR A 122 -6.78 22.33 -12.09
CA TYR A 122 -5.41 22.12 -12.59
C TYR A 122 -5.38 21.41 -13.95
N ILE A 123 -6.24 20.40 -14.14
CA ILE A 123 -6.39 19.73 -15.44
C ILE A 123 -6.91 20.70 -16.50
N GLN A 124 -7.93 21.49 -16.19
CA GLN A 124 -8.46 22.48 -17.13
C GLN A 124 -7.39 23.50 -17.53
N ARG A 125 -6.56 23.93 -16.58
CA ARG A 125 -5.45 24.84 -16.84
C ARG A 125 -4.38 24.21 -17.76
N GLU A 126 -4.09 22.92 -17.60
CA GLU A 126 -3.16 22.21 -18.48
C GLU A 126 -3.73 22.07 -19.90
N ILE A 127 -5.02 21.77 -20.03
CA ILE A 127 -5.71 21.71 -21.32
C ILE A 127 -5.60 23.06 -22.03
N SER A 128 -5.98 24.15 -21.35
CA SER A 128 -5.90 25.50 -21.94
C SER A 128 -4.48 25.96 -22.24
N ARG A 129 -3.45 25.41 -21.58
CA ARG A 129 -2.04 25.66 -21.95
C ARG A 129 -1.69 24.98 -23.27
N LEU A 130 -2.17 23.76 -23.49
CA LEU A 130 -1.93 22.98 -24.70
C LEU A 130 -2.74 23.51 -25.89
N GLU A 131 -3.97 23.99 -25.69
CA GLU A 131 -4.79 24.59 -26.75
C GLU A 131 -4.22 25.92 -27.29
N LYS A 132 -3.35 26.57 -26.51
CA LYS A 132 -2.68 27.83 -26.88
C LYS A 132 -1.30 27.62 -27.49
N ALA A 133 -0.82 26.38 -27.56
CA ALA A 133 0.49 26.01 -28.11
C ALA A 133 0.35 25.64 -29.58
#